data_AF-W1Y1D8-F1
#
_entry.id   AF-W1Y1D8-F1
#
_cell.length_a   1.000
_cell.length_b   1.000
_cell.length_c   1.000
_cell.angle_alpha   90.00
_cell.angle_beta   90.00
_cell.angle_gamma   90.00
#
_symmetry.space_group_name_H-M   'P 1'
#
loop_
_entity.id
_entity.type
_entity.pdbx_description
1 polymer ?
#
loop_
_entity_poly.entity_id
_entity_poly.type
_entity_poly.pdbx_seq_one_letter_code
_entity_poly.pdbx_strand_id
1 'polypeptide(L)'
;ELLSLAAQSPNQVTGVRPNGLEDTPMFKVNVNAAKAEAMGVALSDINQTISTAFGSSYVNDFLNQGRVKKVYVQAGTPFRMLPDNI
;
A
#
# COMPACT_ATOMS: atom_id res chain seq x y z
N GLU A 1 -2.05 5.78 -24.87
CA GLU A 1 -2.32 5.75 -26.32
C GLU A 1 -1.59 6.83 -27.12
N LEU A 2 -1.66 8.11 -26.74
CA LEU A 2 -1.01 9.20 -27.49
C LEU A 2 0.52 9.03 -27.68
N LEU A 3 1.25 8.57 -26.66
CA LEU A 3 2.69 8.28 -26.78
C LEU A 3 2.97 7.12 -27.76
N SER A 4 2.09 6.12 -27.81
CA SER A 4 2.22 4.99 -28.73
C SER A 4 1.97 5.44 -30.18
N LEU A 5 1.00 6.34 -30.40
CA LEU A 5 0.74 6.95 -31.70
C LEU A 5 1.88 7.88 -32.13
N ALA A 6 2.44 8.67 -31.21
CA ALA A 6 3.58 9.55 -31.46
C ALA A 6 4.86 8.76 -31.81
N ALA A 7 5.09 7.61 -31.18
CA ALA A 7 6.22 6.73 -31.48
C ALA A 7 6.17 6.14 -32.92
N GLN A 8 5.01 6.14 -33.57
CA GLN A 8 4.84 5.65 -34.95
C GLN A 8 5.20 6.70 -36.02
N SER A 9 5.43 7.96 -35.64
CA SER A 9 5.78 9.07 -36.55
C SER A 9 7.19 9.62 -36.28
N PRO A 10 8.26 8.83 -36.51
CA PRO A 10 9.64 9.21 -36.17
C PRO A 10 10.15 10.45 -36.95
N ASN A 11 9.50 10.80 -38.06
CA ASN A 11 9.83 11.97 -38.88
C ASN A 11 9.18 13.27 -38.36
N GLN A 12 8.31 13.21 -37.36
CA GLN A 12 7.59 14.37 -36.80
C GLN A 12 7.93 14.64 -35.33
N VAL A 13 8.32 13.62 -34.58
CA VAL A 13 8.60 13.70 -33.14
C VAL A 13 9.77 12.79 -32.77
N THR A 14 10.67 13.28 -31.93
CA THR A 14 11.87 12.55 -31.46
C THR A 14 11.88 12.43 -29.95
N GLY A 15 12.47 11.34 -29.44
CA GLY A 15 12.61 11.14 -27.99
C GLY A 15 11.31 10.83 -27.23
N VAL A 16 10.32 10.26 -27.92
CA VAL A 16 9.03 9.83 -27.35
C VAL A 16 9.26 8.79 -26.26
N ARG A 17 8.93 9.13 -25.02
CA ARG A 17 9.03 8.24 -23.86
C ARG A 17 7.97 8.60 -22.82
N PRO A 18 7.42 7.62 -22.10
CA PRO A 18 6.60 7.90 -20.93
C PRO A 18 7.45 8.60 -19.85
N ASN A 19 6.85 9.57 -19.16
CA ASN A 19 7.46 10.21 -17.98
C ASN A 19 7.09 9.49 -16.68
N GLY A 20 6.19 8.51 -16.74
CA GLY A 20 5.71 7.73 -15.61
C GLY A 20 6.59 6.51 -15.32
N LEU A 21 6.18 5.75 -14.31
CA LEU A 21 6.73 4.44 -13.99
C LEU A 21 5.91 3.37 -14.72
N GLU A 22 6.56 2.27 -15.10
CA GLU A 22 5.90 1.07 -15.61
C GLU A 22 5.20 0.32 -14.46
N ASP A 23 4.27 -0.56 -14.82
CA ASP A 23 3.60 -1.43 -13.86
C ASP A 23 4.59 -2.36 -13.15
N THR A 24 4.38 -2.55 -11.85
CA THR A 24 5.22 -3.41 -11.01
C THR A 24 4.40 -4.51 -10.34
N PRO A 25 5.01 -5.65 -9.98
CA PRO A 25 4.32 -6.70 -9.23
C PRO A 25 3.76 -6.16 -7.91
N MET A 26 2.47 -6.39 -7.67
CA MET A 26 1.78 -6.03 -6.43
C MET A 26 1.10 -7.26 -5.83
N PHE A 27 1.05 -7.33 -4.49
CA PHE A 27 0.34 -8.38 -3.78
C PHE A 27 -1.12 -7.96 -3.51
N LYS A 28 -2.07 -8.63 -4.14
CA LYS A 28 -3.51 -8.34 -3.99
C LYS A 28 -4.14 -9.24 -2.94
N VAL A 29 -4.64 -8.62 -1.86
CA VAL A 29 -5.39 -9.30 -0.79
C VAL A 29 -6.89 -9.19 -1.08
N ASN A 30 -7.61 -10.31 -1.02
CA ASN A 30 -9.07 -10.35 -1.19
C ASN A 30 -9.72 -10.82 0.13
N VAL A 31 -10.58 -9.99 0.71
CA VAL A 31 -11.30 -10.32 1.95
C VAL A 31 -12.65 -10.94 1.61
N ASN A 32 -12.96 -12.10 2.21
CA ASN A 32 -14.26 -12.74 2.08
C ASN A 32 -15.25 -12.16 3.11
N ALA A 33 -16.08 -11.21 2.67
CA ALA A 33 -17.06 -10.56 3.52
C ALA A 33 -18.08 -11.53 4.13
N ALA A 34 -18.65 -12.45 3.34
CA ALA A 34 -19.64 -13.41 3.84
C ALA A 34 -19.05 -14.32 4.94
N LYS A 35 -17.78 -14.71 4.81
CA LYS A 35 -17.10 -15.50 5.84
C LYS A 35 -16.81 -14.67 7.09
N ALA A 36 -16.39 -13.41 6.94
CA ALA A 36 -16.14 -12.50 8.05
C ALA A 36 -17.42 -12.27 8.86
N GLU A 37 -18.54 -11.98 8.19
CA GLU A 37 -19.86 -11.83 8.82
C GLU A 37 -20.30 -13.10 9.55
N ALA A 38 -20.15 -14.26 8.91
CA ALA A 38 -20.47 -15.55 9.52
C ALA A 38 -19.61 -15.88 10.76
N MET A 39 -18.42 -15.28 10.85
CA MET A 39 -17.51 -15.40 12.00
C MET A 39 -17.67 -14.26 13.02
N GLY A 40 -18.57 -13.30 12.78
CA GLY A 40 -18.76 -12.13 13.64
C GLY A 40 -17.58 -11.16 13.62
N VAL A 41 -16.74 -11.18 12.57
CA VAL A 41 -15.60 -10.28 12.41
C VAL A 41 -16.01 -9.11 11.53
N ALA A 42 -15.88 -7.88 12.04
CA ALA A 42 -16.19 -6.69 11.27
C ALA A 42 -15.14 -6.46 10.16
N LEU A 43 -15.61 -6.09 8.96
CA LEU A 43 -14.71 -5.75 7.84
C LEU A 43 -13.80 -4.56 8.17
N SER A 44 -14.27 -3.62 8.99
CA SER A 44 -13.46 -2.50 9.50
C SER A 44 -12.23 -3.00 10.24
N ASP A 45 -12.39 -4.02 11.08
CA ASP A 45 -11.32 -4.52 11.94
C ASP A 45 -10.28 -5.28 11.11
N ILE A 46 -10.72 -6.03 10.10
CA ILE A 46 -9.84 -6.69 9.13
C ILE A 46 -8.99 -5.65 8.41
N ASN A 47 -9.63 -4.62 7.83
CA ASN A 47 -8.93 -3.58 7.08
C ASN A 47 -7.97 -2.79 7.98
N GLN A 48 -8.42 -2.40 9.18
CA GLN A 48 -7.60 -1.66 10.14
C GLN A 48 -6.39 -2.48 10.59
N THR A 49 -6.57 -3.79 10.79
CA THR A 49 -5.49 -4.70 11.19
C THR A 49 -4.45 -4.82 10.09
N ILE A 50 -4.85 -5.08 8.84
CA ILE A 50 -3.93 -5.18 7.70
C ILE A 50 -3.19 -3.86 7.48
N SER A 51 -3.92 -2.74 7.43
CA SER A 51 -3.32 -1.42 7.22
C SER A 51 -2.36 -1.03 8.35
N THR A 52 -2.69 -1.32 9.60
CA THR A 52 -1.80 -1.01 10.73
C THR A 52 -0.57 -1.92 10.74
N ALA A 53 -0.74 -3.23 10.55
CA ALA A 53 0.35 -4.20 10.60
C ALA A 53 1.38 -3.95 9.48
N PHE A 54 0.92 -3.74 8.24
CA PHE A 54 1.79 -3.63 7.08
C PHE A 54 2.15 -2.18 6.71
N GLY A 55 1.22 -1.24 6.90
CA GLY A 55 1.36 0.17 6.53
C GLY A 55 1.76 1.12 7.65
N SER A 56 1.76 0.64 8.91
CA SER A 56 1.87 1.45 10.14
C SER A 56 0.67 2.38 10.37
N SER A 57 0.39 2.69 11.64
CA SER A 57 -0.65 3.63 12.03
C SER A 57 -0.12 4.62 13.06
N TYR A 58 -0.36 5.91 12.81
CA TYR A 58 -0.14 6.96 13.80
C TYR A 58 -1.28 6.93 14.82
N VAL A 59 -0.95 6.82 16.10
CA VAL A 59 -1.96 6.69 17.15
C VAL A 59 -2.15 7.99 17.91
N ASN A 60 -1.05 8.57 18.40
CA ASN A 60 -1.05 9.81 19.18
C ASN A 60 0.37 10.37 19.29
N ASP A 61 0.52 11.39 20.13
CA ASP A 61 1.80 11.98 20.50
C ASP A 61 2.17 11.67 21.96
N PHE A 62 3.47 11.65 22.24
CA PHE A 62 4.02 11.52 23.58
C PHE A 62 5.16 12.51 23.83
N LEU A 63 5.41 12.84 25.10
CA LEU A 63 6.53 13.70 25.48
C LEU A 63 7.81 12.86 25.67
N ASN A 64 8.85 13.18 24.91
CA ASN A 64 10.17 12.58 25.04
C ASN A 64 11.21 13.67 25.29
N GLN A 65 11.73 13.75 26.52
CA GLN A 65 12.78 14.70 26.92
C GLN A 65 12.44 16.16 26.53
N GLY A 66 11.21 16.59 26.84
CA GLY A 66 10.75 17.95 26.56
C GLY A 66 10.30 18.20 25.11
N ARG A 67 10.34 17.19 24.24
CA ARG A 67 9.88 17.29 22.84
C ARG A 67 8.71 16.35 22.58
N VAL A 68 7.65 16.87 22.00
CA VAL A 68 6.51 16.06 21.53
C VAL A 68 6.96 15.23 20.33
N LYS A 69 6.73 13.92 20.39
CA LYS A 69 7.03 12.96 19.33
C LYS A 69 5.81 12.11 19.03
N LYS A 70 5.75 11.59 17.80
CA LYS A 70 4.67 10.73 17.33
C LYS A 70 4.83 9.29 17.83
N VAL A 71 3.71 8.65 18.13
CA VAL A 71 3.61 7.21 18.39
C VAL A 71 3.06 6.54 17.14
N TYR A 72 3.77 5.51 16.68
CA TYR A 72 3.35 4.65 15.58
C TYR A 72 3.25 3.21 16.06
N VAL A 73 2.26 2.49 15.54
CA VAL A 73 2.10 1.05 15.73
C VAL A 73 2.27 0.37 14.37
N GLN A 74 3.02 -0.74 14.35
CA GLN A 74 3.27 -1.56 13.17
C GLN A 74 3.62 -2.98 13.59
N ALA A 75 3.41 -3.97 12.72
CA ALA A 75 3.97 -5.29 12.94
C ALA A 75 5.51 -5.25 12.92
N GLY A 76 6.13 -6.05 13.78
CA GLY A 76 7.59 -6.23 13.77
C GLY A 76 8.06 -6.72 12.41
N THR A 77 9.27 -6.31 12.01
CA THR A 77 9.84 -6.61 10.68
C THR A 77 9.61 -8.05 10.20
N PRO A 78 9.96 -9.13 10.95
CA PRO A 78 9.83 -10.50 10.43
C PRO A 78 8.39 -10.95 10.15
N PHE A 79 7.38 -10.19 10.58
CA PHE A 79 5.97 -10.51 10.45
C PHE A 79 5.26 -9.69 9.36
N ARG A 80 6.01 -9.02 8.47
CA ARG A 80 5.45 -8.20 7.39
C ARG A 80 6.33 -8.11 6.14
N MET A 81 7.25 -9.05 5.95
CA MET A 81 8.18 -9.03 4.80
C MET A 81 7.65 -9.84 3.63
N LEU A 82 6.97 -10.95 3.90
CA LEU A 82 6.60 -11.93 2.89
C LEU A 82 5.08 -12.08 2.82
N PRO A 83 4.53 -12.50 1.66
CA PRO A 83 3.11 -12.82 1.52
C PRO A 83 2.58 -13.80 2.57
N ASP A 84 3.41 -14.77 2.98
CA ASP A 84 3.07 -15.77 4.02
C ASP A 84 2.86 -15.18 5.42
N ASN A 85 3.09 -13.87 5.61
CA ASN A 85 2.84 -13.18 6.87
C ASN A 85 1.44 -12.54 6.96
N ILE A 86 0.62 -12.66 5.91
CA ILE A 86 -0.80 -12.28 5.87
C ILE A 86 -1.66 -13.49 6.27
#